data_AF-A0A1L8DG08-F1
#
_entry.id   AF-A0A1L8DG08-F1
#
_cell.length_a   1.000
_cell.length_b   1.000
_cell.length_c   1.000
_cell.angle_alpha   90.00
_cell.angle_beta   90.00
_cell.angle_gamma   90.00
#
_symmetry.space_group_name_H-M   'P 1'
#
loop_
_entity.id
_entity.type
_entity.pdbx_description
1 polymer ?
#
loop_
_entity_poly.entity_id
_entity_poly.type
_entity_poly.pdbx_seq_one_letter_code
_entity_poly.pdbx_strand_id
1 'polypeptide(L)'
;MSNDTPNPQEFKLDVDCELRFEIESKDVKVTVELVSGHAELFGTELVKGKPYEFTTGAKVAIFTYHGCTLKLRGKTDVSYVAKETPMIQYLNCHSALEDMRNYAEDHGTTGPIVMIVGPTDVGKTTLCRILLNYAVRQGRSPLYVDLDPGQGSVSIPGTIAALLVERPATVEEGFSQKAPLAYHFGHKSPGDNNVLYQTLMSKMAEVVLDALKTNKRAKVSGAVINTCGWVKGAGYEHLRHAAREFKVGAVFVIDQERLYNELLRDMKSSVKVVFLPKSGGVVERSKTSRAENRDLRIREYFYGNKSPLYPHSFDVKFSEMKVFKIGAPSLPDS
;
A
#
# COMPACT_ATOMS: atom_id res chain seq x y z
N MET A 1 1.97 -23.28 34.96
CA MET A 1 1.42 -23.54 33.62
C MET A 1 2.59 -23.55 32.68
N SER A 2 2.89 -24.70 32.08
CA SER A 2 4.07 -24.90 31.23
C SER A 2 4.00 -23.98 30.01
N ASN A 3 4.99 -23.09 29.88
CA ASN A 3 5.25 -22.32 28.67
C ASN A 3 5.78 -23.28 27.58
N ASP A 4 4.89 -24.06 26.97
CA ASP A 4 5.19 -24.79 25.75
C ASP A 4 5.22 -23.80 24.59
N THR A 5 6.30 -23.02 24.50
CA THR A 5 6.60 -22.33 23.24
C THR A 5 6.92 -23.42 22.21
N PRO A 6 6.11 -23.57 21.15
CA PRO A 6 6.34 -24.60 20.15
C PRO A 6 7.76 -24.48 19.59
N ASN A 7 8.41 -25.64 19.39
CA ASN A 7 9.76 -25.68 18.84
C ASN A 7 9.83 -24.87 17.54
N PRO A 8 10.91 -24.10 17.32
CA PRO A 8 11.09 -23.34 16.08
C PRO A 8 11.00 -24.26 14.87
N GLN A 9 10.17 -23.89 13.90
CA GLN A 9 10.13 -24.54 12.60
C GLN A 9 11.13 -23.87 11.67
N GLU A 10 11.94 -24.67 10.99
CA GLU A 10 12.90 -24.19 10.01
C GLU A 10 12.34 -24.42 8.59
N PHE A 11 12.37 -23.38 7.77
CA PHE A 11 11.93 -23.41 6.39
C PHE A 11 13.11 -23.09 5.49
N LYS A 12 13.51 -24.05 4.67
CA LYS A 12 14.46 -23.84 3.58
C LYS A 12 13.70 -23.49 2.31
N LEU A 13 13.96 -22.31 1.77
CA LEU A 13 13.33 -21.81 0.55
C LEU A 13 14.34 -21.91 -0.59
N ASP A 14 13.91 -22.51 -1.69
CA ASP A 14 14.64 -22.49 -2.95
C ASP A 14 14.52 -21.09 -3.61
N VAL A 15 15.28 -20.89 -4.69
CA VAL A 15 15.17 -19.69 -5.54
C VAL A 15 13.73 -19.48 -5.99
N ASP A 16 13.29 -18.22 -6.01
CA ASP A 16 11.96 -17.77 -6.45
C ASP A 16 10.77 -18.33 -5.65
N CYS A 17 11.02 -18.80 -4.43
CA CYS A 17 9.99 -19.26 -3.51
C CYS A 17 9.66 -18.23 -2.42
N GLU A 18 8.48 -18.33 -1.83
CA GLU A 18 8.10 -17.56 -0.64
C GLU A 18 7.50 -18.43 0.47
N LEU A 19 7.82 -18.11 1.72
CA LEU A 19 7.14 -18.63 2.89
C LEU A 19 5.91 -17.78 3.14
N ARG A 20 4.73 -18.40 3.07
CA ARG A 20 3.46 -17.78 3.44
C ARG A 20 3.04 -18.25 4.81
N PHE A 21 2.62 -17.33 5.67
CA PHE A 21 1.99 -17.69 6.93
C PHE A 21 0.96 -16.67 7.40
N GLU A 22 0.04 -17.15 8.23
CA GLU A 22 -1.12 -16.39 8.69
C GLU A 22 -1.27 -16.53 10.21
N ILE A 23 -1.68 -15.43 10.84
CA ILE A 23 -1.97 -15.35 12.27
C ILE A 23 -3.38 -14.80 12.44
N GLU A 24 -4.35 -15.67 12.69
CA GLU A 24 -5.76 -15.34 12.95
C GLU A 24 -6.10 -15.47 14.44
N SER A 25 -5.40 -16.36 15.13
CA SER A 25 -5.56 -16.57 16.56
C SER A 25 -5.23 -15.29 17.36
N LYS A 26 -6.12 -14.93 18.29
CA LYS A 26 -5.96 -13.74 19.16
C LYS A 26 -4.80 -13.94 20.14
N ASP A 27 -4.12 -12.84 20.46
CA ASP A 27 -3.01 -12.78 21.43
C ASP A 27 -1.83 -13.71 21.10
N VAL A 28 -1.71 -14.13 19.84
CA VAL A 28 -0.59 -14.93 19.34
C VAL A 28 0.46 -14.02 18.71
N LYS A 29 1.71 -14.27 19.10
CA LYS A 29 2.90 -13.66 18.52
C LYS A 29 3.69 -14.71 17.75
N VAL A 30 4.06 -14.39 16.53
CA VAL A 30 4.95 -15.21 15.70
C VAL A 30 6.20 -14.39 15.40
N THR A 31 7.36 -14.99 15.61
CA THR A 31 8.64 -14.39 15.28
C THR A 31 9.28 -15.13 14.12
N VAL A 32 9.76 -14.39 13.12
CA VAL A 32 10.57 -14.94 12.03
C VAL A 32 11.97 -14.35 12.05
N GLU A 33 12.96 -15.17 11.73
CA GLU A 33 14.37 -14.79 11.68
C GLU A 33 15.00 -15.36 10.40
N LEU A 34 15.76 -14.52 9.68
CA LEU A 34 16.58 -14.98 8.55
C LEU A 34 17.86 -15.62 9.10
N VAL A 35 18.00 -16.93 8.91
CA VAL A 35 19.17 -17.69 9.39
C VAL A 35 20.30 -17.66 8.38
N SER A 36 20.00 -17.80 7.08
CA SER A 36 21.00 -17.81 6.00
C SER A 36 20.38 -17.37 4.67
N GLY A 37 21.23 -16.95 3.72
CA GLY A 37 20.79 -16.46 2.41
C GLY A 37 20.22 -15.04 2.44
N HIS A 38 19.37 -14.74 1.46
CA HIS A 38 18.73 -13.43 1.30
C HIS A 38 17.22 -13.60 1.22
N ALA A 39 16.46 -12.73 1.88
CA ALA A 39 15.00 -12.78 1.86
C ALA A 39 14.43 -11.38 2.00
N GLU A 40 13.23 -11.19 1.48
CA GLU A 40 12.52 -9.91 1.57
C GLU A 40 11.04 -10.07 1.90
N LEU A 41 10.52 -9.13 2.68
CA LEU A 41 9.09 -8.96 2.93
C LEU A 41 8.59 -7.78 2.08
N PHE A 42 7.84 -8.08 1.03
CA PHE A 42 7.23 -7.08 0.14
C PHE A 42 8.26 -6.02 -0.32
N GLY A 43 9.44 -6.48 -0.76
CA GLY A 43 10.56 -5.66 -1.21
C GLY A 43 11.48 -5.10 -0.12
N THR A 44 11.15 -5.31 1.16
CA THR A 44 12.01 -4.93 2.29
C THR A 44 12.97 -6.06 2.63
N GLU A 45 14.27 -5.84 2.52
CA GLU A 45 15.28 -6.86 2.83
C GLU A 45 15.28 -7.21 4.34
N LEU A 46 15.34 -8.51 4.63
CA LEU A 46 15.48 -9.01 5.99
C LEU A 46 16.96 -9.01 6.40
N VAL A 47 17.22 -8.62 7.64
CA VAL A 47 18.56 -8.63 8.23
C VAL A 47 18.79 -10.00 8.86
N LYS A 48 19.90 -10.67 8.47
CA LYS A 48 20.30 -11.96 9.04
C LYS A 48 20.41 -11.88 10.56
N GLY A 49 19.82 -12.85 11.26
CA GLY A 49 19.83 -12.93 12.73
C GLY A 49 18.91 -11.94 13.44
N LYS A 50 18.24 -11.03 12.72
CA LYS A 50 17.27 -10.12 13.33
C LYS A 50 15.90 -10.80 13.45
N PRO A 51 15.32 -10.88 14.66
CA PRO A 51 13.95 -11.36 14.82
C PRO A 51 12.95 -10.27 14.40
N TYR A 52 11.92 -10.67 13.68
CA TYR A 52 10.77 -9.82 13.31
C TYR A 52 9.49 -10.42 13.90
N GLU A 53 8.74 -9.62 14.65
CA GLU A 53 7.53 -10.06 15.35
C GLU A 53 6.26 -9.62 14.61
N PHE A 54 5.35 -10.58 14.42
CA PHE A 54 4.04 -10.42 13.83
C PHE A 54 2.95 -10.86 14.81
N THR A 55 1.81 -10.19 14.79
CA THR A 55 0.67 -10.41 15.69
C THR A 55 -0.58 -10.84 14.91
N THR A 56 -1.66 -11.12 15.64
CA THR A 56 -3.00 -11.39 15.09
C THR A 56 -3.39 -10.42 13.97
N GLY A 57 -3.94 -10.96 12.89
CA GLY A 57 -4.31 -10.28 11.66
C GLY A 57 -3.21 -10.28 10.59
N ALA A 58 -1.98 -10.67 10.92
CA ALA A 58 -0.88 -10.69 9.95
C ALA A 58 -1.07 -11.78 8.89
N LYS A 59 -0.94 -11.39 7.63
CA LYS A 59 -0.86 -12.26 6.45
C LYS A 59 0.48 -11.95 5.77
N VAL A 60 1.43 -12.87 5.86
CA VAL A 60 2.85 -12.62 5.57
C VAL A 60 3.31 -13.50 4.42
N ALA A 61 4.10 -12.93 3.51
CA ALA A 61 4.81 -13.65 2.46
C ALA A 61 6.27 -13.16 2.40
N ILE A 62 7.21 -14.02 2.76
CA ILE A 62 8.65 -13.73 2.74
C ILE A 62 9.26 -14.45 1.55
N PHE A 63 9.73 -13.68 0.58
CA PHE A 63 10.22 -14.16 -0.72
C PHE A 63 11.74 -14.16 -0.77
N THR A 64 12.33 -15.00 -1.64
CA THR A 64 13.77 -14.99 -1.93
C THR A 64 14.08 -15.15 -3.42
N TYR A 65 14.96 -14.31 -3.95
CA TYR A 65 15.53 -14.43 -5.31
C TYR A 65 16.73 -15.39 -5.38
N HIS A 66 17.29 -15.82 -4.25
CA HIS A 66 18.58 -16.51 -4.19
C HIS A 66 18.57 -17.78 -3.32
N GLY A 67 17.44 -18.09 -2.69
CA GLY A 67 17.33 -19.11 -1.66
C GLY A 67 17.69 -18.57 -0.28
N CYS A 68 17.04 -19.11 0.75
CA CYS A 68 17.29 -18.74 2.13
C CYS A 68 16.83 -19.82 3.12
N THR A 69 17.20 -19.63 4.39
CA THR A 69 16.64 -20.39 5.51
C THR A 69 16.00 -19.43 6.50
N LEU A 70 14.71 -19.66 6.78
CA LEU A 70 13.93 -18.89 7.75
C LEU A 70 13.62 -19.75 8.96
N LYS A 71 13.69 -19.16 10.14
CA LYS A 71 13.29 -19.79 11.40
C LYS A 71 12.03 -19.11 11.91
N LEU A 72 10.95 -19.87 12.02
CA LEU A 72 9.64 -19.42 12.47
C LEU A 72 9.36 -19.95 13.88
N ARG A 73 8.97 -19.06 14.80
CA ARG A 73 8.64 -19.38 16.20
C ARG A 73 7.25 -18.87 16.53
N GLY A 74 6.46 -19.68 17.23
CA GLY A 74 5.08 -19.36 17.58
C GLY A 74 4.07 -20.14 16.74
N LYS A 75 2.80 -20.10 17.14
CA LYS A 75 1.73 -20.83 16.48
C LYS A 75 1.19 -20.02 15.30
N THR A 76 1.19 -20.61 14.11
CA THR A 76 0.51 -20.07 12.93
C THR A 76 -0.76 -20.85 12.64
N ASP A 77 -1.78 -20.20 12.10
CA ASP A 77 -3.00 -20.86 11.64
C ASP A 77 -2.74 -21.60 10.32
N VAL A 78 -1.94 -21.00 9.45
CA VAL A 78 -1.47 -21.59 8.19
C VAL A 78 0.00 -21.20 8.00
N SER A 79 0.85 -22.15 7.57
CA SER A 79 2.20 -21.86 7.07
C SER A 79 2.63 -22.87 6.00
N TYR A 80 3.13 -22.39 4.86
CA TYR A 80 3.59 -23.23 3.75
C TYR A 80 4.53 -22.47 2.81
N VAL A 81 5.34 -23.20 2.04
CA VAL A 81 6.21 -22.62 1.00
C VAL A 81 5.47 -22.65 -0.34
N ALA A 82 5.35 -21.49 -0.98
CA ALA A 82 4.81 -21.33 -2.31
C ALA A 82 5.94 -21.20 -3.35
N LYS A 83 5.85 -21.97 -4.43
CA LYS A 83 6.81 -21.96 -5.55
C LYS A 83 6.35 -21.09 -6.72
N GLU A 84 5.05 -20.89 -6.86
CA GLU A 84 4.46 -20.06 -7.91
C GLU A 84 4.12 -18.68 -7.34
N THR A 85 4.85 -17.67 -7.80
CA THR A 85 4.69 -16.28 -7.38
C THR A 85 4.75 -15.34 -8.58
N PRO A 86 4.05 -14.19 -8.53
CA PRO A 86 4.14 -13.17 -9.57
C PRO A 86 5.35 -12.22 -9.40
N MET A 87 6.34 -12.57 -8.55
CA MET A 87 7.42 -11.68 -8.15
C MET A 87 8.36 -11.31 -9.29
N ILE A 88 8.57 -12.22 -10.26
CA ILE A 88 9.35 -11.94 -11.47
C ILE A 88 8.65 -10.90 -12.34
N GLN A 89 7.33 -10.99 -12.51
CA GLN A 89 6.55 -10.00 -13.25
C GLN A 89 6.61 -8.63 -12.56
N TYR A 90 6.55 -8.59 -11.23
CA TYR A 90 6.70 -7.34 -10.48
C TYR A 90 8.10 -6.74 -10.61
N LEU A 91 9.15 -7.56 -10.60
CA LEU A 91 10.52 -7.14 -10.83
C LEU A 91 10.72 -6.58 -12.25
N ASN A 92 10.15 -7.24 -13.27
CA ASN A 92 10.20 -6.77 -14.65
C ASN A 92 9.49 -5.42 -14.80
N CYS A 93 8.31 -5.25 -14.18
CA CYS A 93 7.63 -3.96 -14.13
C CYS A 93 8.47 -2.89 -13.44
N HIS A 94 9.11 -3.21 -12.30
CA HIS A 94 10.00 -2.28 -11.63
C HIS A 94 11.19 -1.88 -12.52
N SER A 95 11.80 -2.83 -13.21
CA SER A 95 12.93 -2.59 -14.10
C SER A 95 12.55 -1.65 -15.25
N ALA A 96 11.40 -1.88 -15.89
CA ALA A 96 10.88 -0.98 -16.92
C ALA A 96 10.58 0.43 -16.37
N LEU A 97 10.05 0.54 -15.15
CA LEU A 97 9.87 1.84 -14.50
C LEU A 97 11.21 2.51 -14.20
N GLU A 98 12.24 1.75 -13.84
CA GLU A 98 13.58 2.27 -13.57
C GLU A 98 14.24 2.81 -14.85
N ASP A 99 14.09 2.14 -15.99
CA ASP A 99 14.53 2.66 -17.29
C ASP A 99 13.86 4.01 -17.61
N MET A 100 12.56 4.15 -17.31
CA MET A 100 11.85 5.43 -17.45
C MET A 100 12.38 6.51 -16.49
N ARG A 101 12.82 6.13 -15.28
CA ARG A 101 13.44 7.07 -14.33
C ARG A 101 14.83 7.51 -14.80
N ASN A 102 15.64 6.59 -15.29
CA ASN A 102 16.95 6.89 -15.89
C ASN A 102 16.79 7.87 -17.06
N TYR A 103 15.87 7.58 -17.98
CA TYR A 103 15.55 8.50 -19.07
C TYR A 103 15.11 9.87 -18.56
N ALA A 104 14.27 9.92 -17.51
CA ALA A 104 13.81 11.17 -16.94
C ALA A 104 14.93 11.99 -16.28
N GLU A 105 15.89 11.32 -15.63
CA GLU A 105 17.08 11.92 -15.05
C GLU A 105 17.99 12.50 -16.13
N ASP A 106 18.28 11.74 -17.18
CA ASP A 106 19.16 12.15 -18.29
C ASP A 106 18.59 13.32 -19.10
N HIS A 107 17.26 13.37 -19.28
CA HIS A 107 16.59 14.35 -20.12
C HIS A 107 15.89 15.46 -19.31
N GLY A 108 16.02 15.48 -17.98
CA GLY A 108 15.37 16.45 -17.10
C GLY A 108 13.83 16.41 -17.15
N THR A 109 13.24 15.28 -17.53
CA THR A 109 11.77 15.08 -17.59
C THR A 109 11.24 14.52 -16.26
N THR A 110 9.94 14.22 -16.19
CA THR A 110 9.32 13.64 -14.99
C THR A 110 9.35 12.12 -15.10
N GLY A 111 9.70 11.45 -14.01
CA GLY A 111 9.66 10.00 -13.87
C GLY A 111 8.25 9.43 -14.00
N PRO A 112 8.11 8.09 -14.03
CA PRO A 112 6.85 7.44 -14.28
C PRO A 112 5.85 7.67 -13.14
N ILE A 113 4.63 8.10 -13.49
CA ILE A 113 3.48 8.08 -12.61
C ILE A 113 2.67 6.83 -12.96
N VAL A 114 2.67 5.85 -12.05
CA VAL A 114 2.02 4.54 -12.24
C VAL A 114 0.80 4.41 -11.34
N MET A 115 -0.30 3.89 -11.87
CA MET A 115 -1.53 3.62 -11.13
C MET A 115 -1.82 2.13 -11.09
N ILE A 116 -2.14 1.59 -9.91
CA ILE A 116 -2.42 0.18 -9.69
C ILE A 116 -3.92 0.01 -9.46
N VAL A 117 -4.57 -0.76 -10.32
CA VAL A 117 -6.03 -0.92 -10.36
C VAL A 117 -6.44 -2.39 -10.37
N GLY A 118 -7.69 -2.65 -9.97
CA GLY A 118 -8.24 -4.00 -9.83
C GLY A 118 -9.26 -4.07 -8.70
N PRO A 119 -10.05 -5.15 -8.63
CA PRO A 119 -11.08 -5.32 -7.61
C PRO A 119 -10.49 -5.43 -6.20
N THR A 120 -11.34 -5.54 -5.18
CA THR A 120 -10.89 -5.82 -3.81
C THR A 120 -10.13 -7.14 -3.74
N ASP A 121 -9.16 -7.25 -2.84
CA ASP A 121 -8.44 -8.50 -2.53
C ASP A 121 -7.71 -9.15 -3.70
N VAL A 122 -7.01 -8.32 -4.49
CA VAL A 122 -6.06 -8.75 -5.54
C VAL A 122 -4.60 -8.41 -5.24
N GLY A 123 -4.32 -7.74 -4.11
CA GLY A 123 -2.94 -7.41 -3.70
C GLY A 123 -2.41 -6.05 -4.16
N LYS A 124 -3.28 -5.10 -4.54
CA LYS A 124 -2.88 -3.75 -5.01
C LYS A 124 -1.92 -3.02 -4.06
N THR A 125 -2.28 -2.92 -2.77
CA THR A 125 -1.45 -2.28 -1.75
C THR A 125 -0.10 -2.98 -1.57
N THR A 126 -0.08 -4.31 -1.67
CA THR A 126 1.15 -5.12 -1.61
C THR A 126 2.06 -4.81 -2.79
N LEU A 127 1.52 -4.76 -4.01
CA LEU A 127 2.29 -4.39 -5.21
C LEU A 127 2.83 -2.95 -5.10
N CYS A 128 2.03 -2.01 -4.61
CA CYS A 128 2.50 -0.65 -4.36
C CYS A 128 3.71 -0.65 -3.42
N ARG A 129 3.63 -1.38 -2.29
CA ARG A 129 4.72 -1.51 -1.32
C ARG A 129 5.98 -2.09 -1.94
N ILE A 130 5.86 -3.15 -2.74
CA ILE A 130 6.99 -3.78 -3.45
C ILE A 130 7.66 -2.76 -4.39
N LEU A 131 6.90 -2.12 -5.28
CA LEU A 131 7.43 -1.17 -6.26
C LEU A 131 8.10 0.04 -5.62
N LEU A 132 7.52 0.56 -4.53
CA LEU A 132 8.09 1.66 -3.75
C LEU A 132 9.39 1.24 -3.06
N ASN A 133 9.42 0.07 -2.42
CA ASN A 133 10.62 -0.44 -1.77
C ASN A 133 11.76 -0.66 -2.75
N TYR A 134 11.48 -1.25 -3.92
CA TYR A 134 12.49 -1.43 -4.97
C TYR A 134 13.01 -0.09 -5.49
N ALA A 135 12.13 0.89 -5.74
CA ALA A 135 12.55 2.23 -6.15
C ALA A 135 13.50 2.86 -5.12
N VAL A 136 13.18 2.78 -3.83
CA VAL A 136 14.07 3.32 -2.79
C VAL A 136 15.39 2.57 -2.68
N ARG A 137 15.39 1.24 -2.86
CA ARG A 137 16.62 0.44 -2.90
C ARG A 137 17.54 0.88 -4.06
N GLN A 138 16.96 1.35 -5.16
CA GLN A 138 17.69 1.99 -6.28
C GLN A 138 18.00 3.48 -6.07
N GLY A 139 17.88 3.98 -4.83
CA GLY A 139 18.21 5.38 -4.51
C GLY A 139 17.16 6.40 -4.96
N ARG A 140 15.97 5.96 -5.41
CA ARG A 140 14.86 6.86 -5.78
C ARG A 140 14.08 7.32 -4.55
N SER A 141 13.22 8.32 -4.74
CA SER A 141 12.31 8.84 -3.72
C SER A 141 10.93 9.14 -4.32
N PRO A 142 10.16 8.10 -4.70
CA PRO A 142 8.86 8.27 -5.33
C PRO A 142 7.81 8.78 -4.33
N LEU A 143 6.78 9.44 -4.86
CA LEU A 143 5.56 9.72 -4.10
C LEU A 143 4.65 8.48 -4.09
N TYR A 144 4.18 8.09 -2.91
CA TYR A 144 3.08 7.14 -2.76
C TYR A 144 1.78 7.92 -2.61
N VAL A 145 0.78 7.60 -3.41
CA VAL A 145 -0.57 8.18 -3.33
C VAL A 145 -1.56 7.05 -3.05
N ASP A 146 -2.33 7.18 -1.98
CA ASP A 146 -3.36 6.21 -1.58
C ASP A 146 -4.75 6.83 -1.76
N LEU A 147 -5.45 6.40 -2.80
CA LEU A 147 -6.81 6.84 -3.13
C LEU A 147 -7.88 5.90 -2.57
N ASP A 148 -7.56 4.99 -1.65
CA ASP A 148 -8.57 4.12 -1.01
C ASP A 148 -9.05 4.70 0.34
N PRO A 149 -10.23 5.36 0.40
CA PRO A 149 -10.74 5.88 1.67
C PRO A 149 -11.22 4.78 2.61
N GLY A 150 -11.46 3.56 2.12
CA GLY A 150 -11.99 2.46 2.91
C GLY A 150 -10.91 1.70 3.67
N GLN A 151 -9.76 1.45 3.04
CA GLN A 151 -8.66 0.63 3.57
C GLN A 151 -7.26 1.25 3.37
N GLY A 152 -7.19 2.56 3.15
CA GLY A 152 -5.93 3.28 3.00
C GLY A 152 -4.96 3.06 4.17
N SER A 153 -3.68 3.19 3.86
CA SER A 153 -2.57 2.79 4.73
C SER A 153 -1.71 3.95 5.27
N VAL A 154 -1.96 5.17 4.78
CA VAL A 154 -1.13 6.35 5.07
C VAL A 154 -1.66 7.18 6.24
N SER A 155 -2.98 7.22 6.44
CA SER A 155 -3.65 8.00 7.49
C SER A 155 -4.88 7.25 7.99
N ILE A 156 -5.72 7.90 8.78
CA ILE A 156 -6.97 7.33 9.28
C ILE A 156 -7.95 6.97 8.15
N PRO A 157 -8.86 6.00 8.36
CA PRO A 157 -9.92 5.69 7.41
C PRO A 157 -10.78 6.91 7.04
N GLY A 158 -11.32 6.90 5.82
CA GLY A 158 -12.06 8.03 5.27
C GLY A 158 -11.18 9.16 4.79
N THR A 159 -9.91 8.88 4.45
CA THR A 159 -8.98 9.85 3.86
C THR A 159 -8.42 9.33 2.55
N ILE A 160 -8.06 10.24 1.64
CA ILE A 160 -7.07 9.97 0.60
C ILE A 160 -5.79 10.71 0.97
N ALA A 161 -4.63 10.11 0.69
CA ALA A 161 -3.39 10.64 1.21
C ALA A 161 -2.20 10.43 0.26
N ALA A 162 -1.15 11.22 0.45
CA ALA A 162 0.12 11.10 -0.24
C ALA A 162 1.30 11.22 0.72
N LEU A 163 2.39 10.51 0.42
CA LEU A 163 3.60 10.44 1.22
C LEU A 163 4.83 10.38 0.30
N LEU A 164 5.89 11.12 0.64
CA LEU A 164 7.20 10.95 0.00
C LEU A 164 7.92 9.75 0.62
N VAL A 165 8.28 8.76 -0.20
CA VAL A 165 8.93 7.54 0.27
C VAL A 165 10.43 7.62 0.02
N GLU A 166 11.20 7.88 1.08
CA GLU A 166 12.66 8.07 0.99
C GLU A 166 13.47 6.89 1.55
N ARG A 167 12.81 5.99 2.30
CA ARG A 167 13.41 4.83 2.94
C ARG A 167 12.50 3.61 2.75
N PRO A 168 13.07 2.39 2.66
CA PRO A 168 12.24 1.19 2.60
C PRO A 168 11.29 1.14 3.79
N ALA A 169 10.10 0.60 3.56
CA ALA A 169 9.16 0.29 4.62
C ALA A 169 9.88 -0.55 5.70
N THR A 170 9.65 -0.28 6.97
CA THR A 170 10.02 -1.25 7.99
C THR A 170 9.14 -2.49 7.81
N VAL A 171 9.68 -3.67 8.12
CA VAL A 171 8.94 -4.94 8.02
C VAL A 171 7.62 -4.85 8.80
N GLU A 172 7.69 -4.26 9.99
CA GLU A 172 6.64 -4.32 11.02
C GLU A 172 5.66 -3.13 10.95
N GLU A 173 6.14 -1.91 10.67
CA GLU A 173 5.32 -0.69 10.72
C GLU A 173 5.00 -0.10 9.33
N GLY A 174 5.65 -0.59 8.26
CA GLY A 174 5.45 -0.05 6.91
C GLY A 174 6.26 1.22 6.65
N PHE A 175 5.76 2.09 5.76
CA PHE A 175 6.44 3.35 5.43
C PHE A 175 6.33 4.37 6.57
N SER A 176 7.38 5.19 6.73
CA SER A 176 7.37 6.27 7.70
C SER A 176 6.33 7.33 7.33
N GLN A 177 5.34 7.54 8.18
CA GLN A 177 4.28 8.54 7.98
C GLN A 177 4.75 9.95 8.42
N LYS A 178 5.96 10.36 8.02
CA LYS A 178 6.45 11.72 8.29
C LYS A 178 5.83 12.70 7.30
N ALA A 179 5.09 13.68 7.83
CA ALA A 179 4.46 14.76 7.07
C ALA A 179 3.62 14.28 5.85
N PRO A 180 2.66 13.35 6.02
CA PRO A 180 1.78 12.97 4.93
C PRO A 180 0.83 14.13 4.59
N LEU A 181 0.50 14.26 3.31
CA LEU A 181 -0.65 15.06 2.89
C LEU A 181 -1.89 14.19 2.97
N ALA A 182 -2.91 14.60 3.72
CA ALA A 182 -4.16 13.86 3.83
C ALA A 182 -5.36 14.78 3.61
N TYR A 183 -6.30 14.35 2.77
CA TYR A 183 -7.61 14.97 2.63
C TYR A 183 -8.67 14.10 3.25
N HIS A 184 -9.47 14.68 4.15
CA HIS A 184 -10.57 14.00 4.78
C HIS A 184 -11.78 13.93 3.86
N PHE A 185 -12.12 12.72 3.42
CA PHE A 185 -13.32 12.42 2.66
C PHE A 185 -14.52 12.14 3.57
N GLY A 186 -14.30 11.53 4.74
CA GLY A 186 -15.33 11.29 5.75
C GLY A 186 -16.24 10.08 5.50
N HIS A 187 -16.03 9.35 4.41
CA HIS A 187 -16.81 8.16 4.08
C HIS A 187 -15.94 6.94 3.79
N LYS A 188 -16.51 5.74 3.93
CA LYS A 188 -15.81 4.46 3.70
C LYS A 188 -15.82 4.04 2.23
N SER A 189 -16.79 4.53 1.45
CA SER A 189 -16.94 4.20 0.04
C SER A 189 -16.98 5.48 -0.80
N PRO A 190 -16.22 5.56 -1.90
CA PRO A 190 -16.31 6.70 -2.83
C PRO A 190 -17.74 6.99 -3.31
N GLY A 191 -18.57 5.96 -3.41
CA GLY A 191 -19.96 6.09 -3.86
C GLY A 191 -20.87 6.89 -2.92
N ASP A 192 -20.46 7.08 -1.66
CA ASP A 192 -21.22 7.87 -0.69
C ASP A 192 -21.25 9.36 -1.06
N ASN A 193 -20.21 9.85 -1.75
CA ASN A 193 -20.17 11.21 -2.31
C ASN A 193 -19.18 11.31 -3.48
N ASN A 194 -19.63 10.93 -4.68
CA ASN A 194 -18.77 10.89 -5.88
C ASN A 194 -18.15 12.27 -6.21
N VAL A 195 -18.93 13.35 -6.07
CA VAL A 195 -18.47 14.72 -6.38
C VAL A 195 -17.34 15.14 -5.45
N LEU A 196 -17.51 14.93 -4.14
CA LEU A 196 -16.45 15.23 -3.17
C LEU A 196 -15.22 14.36 -3.44
N TYR A 197 -15.39 13.07 -3.69
CA TYR A 197 -14.28 12.17 -3.95
C TYR A 197 -13.44 12.59 -5.17
N GLN A 198 -14.09 12.94 -6.30
CA GLN A 198 -13.41 13.49 -7.48
C GLN A 198 -12.73 14.82 -7.21
N THR A 199 -13.38 15.70 -6.43
CA THR A 199 -12.82 17.01 -6.05
C THR A 199 -11.54 16.84 -5.24
N LEU A 200 -11.55 15.97 -4.22
CA LEU A 200 -10.37 15.68 -3.41
C LEU A 200 -9.28 15.02 -4.25
N MET A 201 -9.64 14.11 -5.16
CA MET A 201 -8.69 13.46 -6.08
C MET A 201 -8.00 14.46 -7.01
N SER A 202 -8.76 15.39 -7.61
CA SER A 202 -8.21 16.46 -8.44
C SER A 202 -7.25 17.33 -7.64
N LYS A 203 -7.61 17.67 -6.40
CA LYS A 203 -6.77 18.51 -5.55
C LYS A 203 -5.51 17.80 -5.07
N MET A 204 -5.60 16.50 -4.77
CA MET A 204 -4.44 15.64 -4.53
C MET A 204 -3.49 15.60 -5.73
N ALA A 205 -4.05 15.44 -6.95
CA ALA A 205 -3.25 15.42 -8.17
C ALA A 205 -2.49 16.72 -8.41
N GLU A 206 -3.14 17.88 -8.19
CA GLU A 206 -2.50 19.19 -8.26
C GLU A 206 -1.28 19.28 -7.34
N VAL A 207 -1.45 18.96 -6.05
CA VAL A 207 -0.36 19.04 -5.07
C VAL A 207 0.76 18.04 -5.37
N VAL A 208 0.42 16.81 -5.78
CA VAL A 208 1.41 15.79 -6.17
C VAL A 208 2.21 16.25 -7.39
N LEU A 209 1.55 16.79 -8.42
CA LEU A 209 2.23 17.28 -9.62
C LEU A 209 3.11 18.50 -9.33
N ASP A 210 2.71 19.38 -8.41
CA ASP A 210 3.54 20.50 -7.99
C ASP A 210 4.72 20.07 -7.12
N ALA A 211 4.54 19.08 -6.25
CA ALA A 211 5.64 18.45 -5.51
C ALA A 211 6.67 17.82 -6.46
N LEU A 212 6.21 17.15 -7.53
CA LEU A 212 7.09 16.60 -8.57
C LEU A 212 7.80 17.69 -9.39
N LYS A 213 7.25 18.90 -9.53
CA LYS A 213 7.97 20.00 -10.23
C LYS A 213 9.05 20.62 -9.34
N THR A 214 8.81 20.70 -8.04
CA THR A 214 9.64 21.45 -7.08
C THR A 214 10.78 20.62 -6.49
N ASN A 215 10.56 19.32 -6.24
CA ASN A 215 11.57 18.42 -5.72
C ASN A 215 12.22 17.61 -6.86
N LYS A 216 13.48 17.91 -7.20
CA LYS A 216 14.21 17.25 -8.29
C LYS A 216 14.29 15.72 -8.14
N ARG A 217 14.51 15.23 -6.92
CA ARG A 217 14.62 13.78 -6.66
C ARG A 217 13.27 13.10 -6.81
N ALA A 218 12.21 13.70 -6.26
CA ALA A 218 10.85 13.18 -6.46
C ALA A 218 10.44 13.24 -7.93
N LYS A 219 10.79 14.32 -8.64
CA LYS A 219 10.52 14.52 -10.07
C LYS A 219 10.94 13.32 -10.90
N VAL A 220 12.21 12.93 -10.82
CA VAL A 220 12.76 11.80 -11.60
C VAL A 220 12.28 10.46 -11.08
N SER A 221 11.91 10.37 -9.79
CA SER A 221 11.43 9.13 -9.18
C SER A 221 10.00 8.78 -9.55
N GLY A 222 9.18 9.79 -9.83
CA GLY A 222 7.78 9.64 -10.20
C GLY A 222 6.87 9.33 -9.00
N ALA A 223 5.76 8.66 -9.26
CA ALA A 223 4.75 8.34 -8.25
C ALA A 223 4.09 6.98 -8.46
N VAL A 224 3.66 6.35 -7.37
CA VAL A 224 2.92 5.09 -7.34
C VAL A 224 1.56 5.34 -6.69
N ILE A 225 0.47 5.06 -7.40
CA ILE A 225 -0.90 5.37 -7.00
C ILE A 225 -1.67 4.08 -6.71
N ASN A 226 -2.06 3.88 -5.45
CA ASN A 226 -3.01 2.83 -5.04
C ASN A 226 -4.45 3.34 -5.21
N THR A 227 -5.36 2.48 -5.68
CA THR A 227 -6.79 2.81 -5.83
C THR A 227 -7.67 1.92 -4.97
N CYS A 228 -8.91 2.36 -4.70
CA CYS A 228 -9.93 1.51 -4.12
C CYS A 228 -10.34 0.36 -5.09
N GLY A 229 -11.03 -0.65 -4.56
CA GLY A 229 -11.47 -1.83 -5.33
C GLY A 229 -12.75 -1.67 -6.14
N TRP A 230 -13.31 -0.46 -6.28
CA TRP A 230 -14.55 -0.23 -7.02
C TRP A 230 -14.26 0.06 -8.49
N VAL A 231 -14.40 -0.97 -9.33
CA VAL A 231 -13.95 -0.95 -10.74
C VAL A 231 -15.08 -0.88 -11.78
N LYS A 232 -16.33 -0.72 -11.36
CA LYS A 232 -17.52 -0.72 -12.24
C LYS A 232 -18.31 0.57 -12.10
N GLY A 233 -19.02 0.98 -13.15
CA GLY A 233 -19.91 2.15 -13.12
C GLY A 233 -19.14 3.42 -12.74
N ALA A 234 -19.65 4.19 -11.77
CA ALA A 234 -18.95 5.38 -11.27
C ALA A 234 -17.53 5.10 -10.74
N GLY A 235 -17.26 3.90 -10.23
CA GLY A 235 -15.92 3.48 -9.85
C GLY A 235 -14.94 3.45 -11.03
N TYR A 236 -15.39 2.98 -12.20
CA TYR A 236 -14.58 3.02 -13.43
C TYR A 236 -14.28 4.46 -13.87
N GLU A 237 -15.28 5.34 -13.80
CA GLU A 237 -15.09 6.76 -14.11
C GLU A 237 -14.12 7.44 -13.12
N HIS A 238 -14.10 7.03 -11.85
CA HIS A 238 -13.08 7.48 -10.91
C HIS A 238 -11.66 7.05 -11.31
N LEU A 239 -11.47 5.84 -11.83
CA LEU A 239 -10.16 5.38 -12.32
C LEU A 239 -9.70 6.21 -13.53
N ARG A 240 -10.61 6.49 -14.47
CA ARG A 240 -10.33 7.34 -15.64
C ARG A 240 -10.01 8.78 -15.23
N HIS A 241 -10.78 9.32 -14.28
CA HIS A 241 -10.53 10.64 -13.70
C HIS A 241 -9.15 10.69 -13.05
N ALA A 242 -8.81 9.73 -12.18
CA ALA A 242 -7.48 9.62 -11.56
C ALA A 242 -6.37 9.61 -12.62
N ALA A 243 -6.48 8.74 -13.63
CA ALA A 243 -5.48 8.63 -14.68
C ALA A 243 -5.23 9.96 -15.41
N ARG A 244 -6.30 10.72 -15.66
CA ARG A 244 -6.24 12.03 -16.31
C ARG A 244 -5.63 13.09 -15.41
N GLU A 245 -6.15 13.27 -14.19
CA GLU A 245 -5.72 14.33 -13.29
C GLU A 245 -4.26 14.16 -12.85
N PHE A 246 -3.85 12.92 -12.52
CA PHE A 246 -2.47 12.62 -12.14
C PHE A 246 -1.51 12.51 -13.33
N LYS A 247 -1.99 12.62 -14.58
CA LYS A 247 -1.20 12.42 -15.81
C LYS A 247 -0.43 11.09 -15.80
N VAL A 248 -1.16 10.02 -15.46
CA VAL A 248 -0.61 8.66 -15.34
C VAL A 248 0.01 8.22 -16.67
N GLY A 249 1.24 7.70 -16.62
CA GLY A 249 1.95 7.14 -17.77
C GLY A 249 1.79 5.63 -17.90
N ALA A 250 1.52 4.92 -16.81
CA ALA A 250 1.31 3.48 -16.81
C ALA A 250 0.19 3.05 -15.84
N VAL A 251 -0.62 2.08 -16.24
CA VAL A 251 -1.69 1.49 -15.42
C VAL A 251 -1.45 -0.01 -15.31
N PHE A 252 -1.29 -0.51 -14.10
CA PHE A 252 -1.14 -1.94 -13.82
C PHE A 252 -2.48 -2.50 -13.33
N VAL A 253 -3.06 -3.38 -14.14
CA VAL A 253 -4.36 -4.01 -13.87
C VAL A 253 -4.12 -5.39 -13.29
N ILE A 254 -4.53 -5.62 -12.04
CA ILE A 254 -4.34 -6.91 -11.38
C ILE A 254 -5.61 -7.75 -11.52
N ASP A 255 -5.48 -8.91 -12.16
CA ASP A 255 -6.44 -10.03 -12.12
C ASP A 255 -7.89 -9.64 -12.48
N GLN A 256 -8.04 -8.79 -13.51
CA GLN A 256 -9.35 -8.42 -14.06
C GLN A 256 -9.30 -8.08 -15.55
N GLU A 257 -9.45 -9.09 -16.41
CA GLU A 257 -9.33 -8.97 -17.87
C GLU A 257 -10.33 -7.98 -18.50
N ARG A 258 -11.59 -7.98 -18.01
CA ARG A 258 -12.59 -7.04 -18.50
C ARG A 258 -12.17 -5.59 -18.27
N LEU A 259 -11.68 -5.30 -17.07
CA LEU A 259 -11.19 -3.96 -16.72
C LEU A 259 -9.97 -3.60 -17.57
N TYR A 260 -9.07 -4.55 -17.79
CA TYR A 260 -7.90 -4.36 -18.66
C TYR A 260 -8.30 -3.97 -20.08
N ASN A 261 -9.24 -4.71 -20.69
CA ASN A 261 -9.71 -4.42 -22.04
C ASN A 261 -10.49 -3.09 -22.14
N GLU A 262 -11.29 -2.76 -21.11
CA GLU A 262 -11.97 -1.45 -21.02
C GLU A 262 -10.95 -0.31 -20.95
N LEU A 263 -9.93 -0.42 -20.10
CA LEU A 263 -8.87 0.59 -19.97
C LEU A 263 -8.00 0.70 -21.23
N LEU A 264 -7.66 -0.42 -21.88
CA LEU A 264 -6.92 -0.41 -23.14
C LEU A 264 -7.65 0.40 -24.23
N ARG A 265 -8.98 0.27 -24.30
CA ARG A 265 -9.81 0.98 -25.27
C ARG A 265 -9.95 2.47 -24.93
N ASP A 266 -10.13 2.80 -23.65
CA ASP A 266 -10.57 4.13 -23.23
C ASP A 266 -9.42 5.05 -22.77
N MET A 267 -8.21 4.51 -22.53
CA MET A 267 -7.02 5.29 -22.17
C MET A 267 -6.35 5.92 -23.40
N LYS A 268 -5.63 7.03 -23.20
CA LYS A 268 -4.81 7.62 -24.26
C LYS A 268 -3.73 6.64 -24.70
N SER A 269 -3.38 6.63 -25.98
CA SER A 269 -2.34 5.76 -26.55
C SER A 269 -0.96 5.92 -25.91
N SER A 270 -0.70 7.08 -25.27
CA SER A 270 0.52 7.33 -24.50
C SER A 270 0.58 6.58 -23.17
N VAL A 271 -0.55 6.11 -22.64
CA VAL A 271 -0.64 5.39 -21.36
C VAL A 271 -0.40 3.91 -21.59
N LYS A 272 0.58 3.33 -20.92
CA LYS A 272 0.86 1.88 -20.99
C LYS A 272 -0.06 1.13 -20.03
N VAL A 273 -0.94 0.28 -20.54
CA VAL A 273 -1.79 -0.59 -19.72
C VAL A 273 -1.17 -1.98 -19.68
N VAL A 274 -0.89 -2.50 -18.49
CA VAL A 274 -0.23 -3.80 -18.28
C VAL A 274 -1.13 -4.68 -17.42
N PHE A 275 -1.37 -5.90 -17.88
CA PHE A 275 -2.09 -6.92 -17.12
C PHE A 275 -1.13 -7.71 -16.24
N LEU A 276 -1.46 -7.86 -14.96
CA LEU A 276 -0.66 -8.60 -13.97
C LEU A 276 -1.50 -9.69 -13.28
N PRO A 277 -0.91 -10.87 -13.03
CA PRO A 277 -1.57 -11.93 -12.27
C PRO A 277 -1.69 -11.56 -10.79
N LYS A 278 -2.76 -12.01 -10.14
CA LYS A 278 -2.89 -11.98 -8.67
C LYS A 278 -1.97 -13.02 -8.05
N SER A 279 -1.33 -12.68 -6.92
CA SER A 279 -0.62 -13.68 -6.12
C SER A 279 -1.62 -14.64 -5.47
N GLY A 280 -1.37 -15.95 -5.56
CA GLY A 280 -2.15 -16.96 -4.85
C GLY A 280 -2.09 -16.84 -3.32
N GLY A 281 -1.21 -16.00 -2.77
CA GLY A 281 -1.13 -15.69 -1.34
C GLY A 281 -2.06 -14.57 -0.88
N VAL A 282 -2.82 -13.97 -1.80
CA VAL A 282 -3.78 -12.91 -1.45
C VAL A 282 -5.05 -13.54 -0.89
N VAL A 283 -5.35 -13.20 0.36
CA VAL A 283 -6.51 -13.69 1.10
C VAL A 283 -7.68 -12.71 0.97
N GLU A 284 -8.88 -13.24 0.76
CA GLU A 284 -10.11 -12.45 0.78
C GLU A 284 -10.43 -11.95 2.19
N ARG A 285 -10.85 -10.69 2.29
CA ARG A 285 -11.13 -10.06 3.59
C ARG A 285 -12.62 -9.90 3.81
N SER A 286 -13.10 -10.48 4.91
CA SER A 286 -14.47 -10.30 5.37
C SER A 286 -14.77 -8.83 5.71
N LYS A 287 -16.06 -8.47 5.73
CA LYS A 287 -16.51 -7.12 6.14
C LYS A 287 -16.06 -6.79 7.57
N THR A 288 -16.07 -7.79 8.45
CA THR A 288 -15.62 -7.67 9.85
C THR A 288 -14.13 -7.38 9.92
N SER A 289 -13.30 -8.15 9.21
CA SER A 289 -11.84 -7.92 9.16
C SER A 289 -11.49 -6.51 8.65
N ARG A 290 -12.22 -6.02 7.65
CA ARG A 290 -12.06 -4.63 7.15
C ARG A 290 -12.46 -3.58 8.19
N ALA A 291 -13.44 -3.86 9.04
CA ALA A 291 -13.85 -2.98 10.13
C ALA A 291 -12.80 -2.95 11.24
N GLU A 292 -12.36 -4.12 11.70
CA GLU A 292 -11.30 -4.25 12.70
C GLU A 292 -10.01 -3.55 12.26
N ASN A 293 -9.62 -3.69 10.98
CA ASN A 293 -8.45 -2.98 10.44
C ASN A 293 -8.64 -1.45 10.46
N ARG A 294 -9.84 -0.93 10.20
CA ARG A 294 -10.10 0.52 10.32
C ARG A 294 -9.94 1.01 11.75
N ASP A 295 -10.46 0.25 12.71
CA ASP A 295 -10.36 0.59 14.13
C ASP A 295 -8.90 0.54 14.61
N LEU A 296 -8.16 -0.48 14.16
CA LEU A 296 -6.73 -0.60 14.40
C LEU A 296 -5.96 0.61 13.84
N ARG A 297 -6.28 1.07 12.62
CA ARG A 297 -5.64 2.25 12.03
C ARG A 297 -5.90 3.54 12.80
N ILE A 298 -7.10 3.72 13.34
CA ILE A 298 -7.40 4.86 14.21
C ILE A 298 -6.55 4.78 15.48
N ARG A 299 -6.47 3.59 16.10
CA ARG A 299 -5.62 3.38 17.29
C ARG A 299 -4.15 3.67 16.99
N GLU A 300 -3.61 3.14 15.89
CA GLU A 300 -2.21 3.35 15.48
C GLU A 300 -1.89 4.82 15.23
N TYR A 301 -2.82 5.60 14.67
CA TYR A 301 -2.63 7.03 14.45
C TYR A 301 -2.38 7.80 15.76
N PHE A 302 -3.11 7.47 16.83
CA PHE A 302 -2.96 8.16 18.12
C PHE A 302 -1.86 7.58 19.01
N TYR A 303 -1.72 6.25 19.03
CA TYR A 303 -0.89 5.53 20.01
C TYR A 303 0.36 4.90 19.41
N GLY A 304 0.55 5.00 18.10
CA GLY A 304 1.61 4.30 17.39
C GLY A 304 1.37 2.78 17.32
N ASN A 305 2.37 2.07 16.79
CA ASN A 305 2.39 0.61 16.77
C ASN A 305 3.48 0.10 17.71
N LYS A 306 4.68 -0.25 17.20
CA LYS A 306 5.79 -0.65 18.05
C LYS A 306 6.50 0.54 18.67
N SER A 307 6.61 1.62 17.91
CA SER A 307 7.06 2.92 18.39
C SER A 307 5.85 3.63 19.03
N PRO A 308 5.76 3.71 20.36
CA PRO A 308 4.59 4.28 21.02
C PRO A 308 4.51 5.79 20.77
N LEU A 309 3.28 6.27 20.55
CA LEU A 309 2.94 7.69 20.57
C LEU A 309 2.10 7.98 21.84
N TYR A 310 2.21 9.21 22.34
CA TYR A 310 1.57 9.63 23.58
C TYR A 310 0.56 10.74 23.28
N PRO A 311 -0.70 10.39 22.96
CA PRO A 311 -1.72 11.37 22.65
C PRO A 311 -2.15 12.12 23.93
N HIS A 312 -2.62 13.35 23.75
CA HIS A 312 -3.14 14.18 24.84
C HIS A 312 -4.67 14.14 24.87
N SER A 313 -5.23 14.00 26.08
CA SER A 313 -6.66 14.13 26.34
C SER A 313 -6.91 15.40 27.13
N PHE A 314 -7.78 16.27 26.61
CA PHE A 314 -8.16 17.52 27.25
C PHE A 314 -9.54 17.97 26.75
N ASP A 315 -10.20 18.81 27.53
CA ASP A 315 -11.51 19.35 27.17
C ASP A 315 -11.37 20.62 26.34
N VAL A 316 -12.25 20.79 25.35
CA VAL A 316 -12.35 22.00 24.52
C VAL A 316 -13.77 22.54 24.63
N LYS A 317 -13.92 23.84 24.90
CA LYS A 317 -15.26 24.44 24.98
C LYS A 317 -15.89 24.53 23.59
N PHE A 318 -17.20 24.32 23.50
CA PHE A 318 -17.91 24.53 22.23
C PHE A 318 -17.76 25.95 21.67
N SER A 319 -17.58 26.96 22.52
CA SER A 319 -17.29 28.34 22.11
C SER A 319 -15.92 28.50 21.41
N GLU A 320 -15.01 27.55 21.59
CA GLU A 320 -13.65 27.55 21.05
C GLU A 320 -13.52 26.68 19.78
N MET A 321 -14.60 26.00 19.35
CA MET A 321 -14.58 25.16 18.15
C MET A 321 -15.78 25.38 17.23
N LYS A 322 -15.57 25.13 15.93
CA LYS A 322 -16.63 25.09 14.92
C LYS A 322 -16.65 23.71 14.28
N VAL A 323 -17.80 23.05 14.29
CA VAL A 323 -17.99 21.72 13.71
C VAL A 323 -18.75 21.86 12.40
N PHE A 324 -18.17 21.35 11.32
CA PHE A 324 -18.76 21.37 9.99
C PHE A 324 -18.98 19.95 9.48
N LYS A 325 -20.02 19.76 8.65
CA LYS A 325 -20.28 18.51 7.94
C LYS A 325 -20.44 18.80 6.45
N ILE A 326 -19.61 18.15 5.64
CA ILE A 326 -19.66 18.31 4.17
C ILE A 326 -20.84 17.48 3.62
N GLY A 327 -21.65 18.09 2.76
CA GLY A 327 -22.76 17.41 2.07
C GLY A 327 -24.07 17.31 2.85
N ALA A 328 -24.16 17.88 4.06
CA ALA A 328 -25.43 18.07 4.76
C ALA A 328 -26.10 19.39 4.34
N PRO A 329 -27.45 19.51 4.43
CA PRO A 329 -28.12 20.80 4.30
C PRO A 329 -27.55 21.79 5.31
N SER A 330 -27.53 23.09 4.97
CA SER A 330 -27.17 24.15 5.91
C SER A 330 -28.03 24.00 7.17
N LEU A 331 -27.39 23.93 8.34
CA LEU A 331 -28.11 24.00 9.61
C LEU A 331 -28.77 25.39 9.68
N PRO A 332 -30.01 25.51 10.21
CA PRO A 332 -30.59 26.82 10.47
C PRO A 332 -29.67 27.61 11.41
N ASP A 333 -29.48 28.90 11.13
CA ASP A 333 -28.77 29.80 12.04
C ASP A 333 -29.45 29.73 13.42
N SER A 334 -28.67 29.41 14.44
CA SER A 334 -29.14 29.23 15.83
C SER A 334 -29.35 30.56 16.53
#